data_AF-A0A812LU62-F1
#
_entry.id   AF-A0A812LU62-F1
#
_cell.length_a   1.000
_cell.length_b   1.000
_cell.length_c   1.000
_cell.angle_alpha   90.00
_cell.angle_beta   90.00
_cell.angle_gamma   90.00
#
_symmetry.space_group_name_H-M   'P 1'
#
loop_
_entity.id
_entity.type
_entity.pdbx_description
1 polymer ?
#
loop_
_entity_poly.entity_id
_entity_poly.type
_entity_poly.pdbx_seq_one_letter_code
_entity_poly.pdbx_strand_id
1 'polypeptide(L)'
;MSAVCRAVAELDPLRAMVTLALAIGLWFGLHRWCKNHSAKTKLASAVDAGNPDEMLKACDEVEASGADATGVPAVRHMASVLRRCATLREPDGIEKACGDAEAAGVDEQHVQAFRQKACMIRRALRRLAAAVDAGNPDEMLKACDEVEASGADATGVPAVRHMASVLRRCATLREPDRIEKACGDAEAAGVDEQHVQAFRQKACMIRRVLRRLAAAVDVGNPDEMLKACDEVEASGADATGVPAVRLKAKIILAEDEVNVQLSAVRCSLEDLQAKFAAEDSLRLLTLLAATLTALQGKLTVACKCVSCHEAVLAGQAPVCSQGTHSLCSLCFEKYARAEQDQPEAVIRQRGAFLECPCRAPADARCKGSFSEQTMAKYLPSELFDTHMGLQRQQIRAEEHAKANQMLNKLAAEWERQVPGLSQELLANQLKAALPGAHQCGRCGFGPVLHDRCDNLSTHHNESSGRTRISNACPSCGHFSGNISGWPRWDGRVRHLAQARSTEVPASTNTKTAASSSDSRRREEQIRRDYELAVRLSRVA
;
A
#
# COMPACT_ATOMS: atom_id res chain seq x y z
N MET A 1 -20.92 -32.87 58.74
CA MET A 1 -22.29 -32.80 59.31
C MET A 1 -23.03 -34.13 59.33
N SER A 2 -23.10 -34.91 58.24
CA SER A 2 -23.85 -36.20 58.21
C SER A 2 -23.41 -37.23 59.28
N ALA A 3 -22.12 -37.28 59.63
CA ALA A 3 -21.63 -38.15 60.72
C ALA A 3 -21.97 -37.61 62.13
N VAL A 4 -21.95 -36.29 62.31
CA VAL A 4 -22.28 -35.62 63.58
C VAL A 4 -23.77 -35.76 63.88
N CYS A 5 -24.64 -35.60 62.88
CA CYS A 5 -26.09 -35.78 63.07
C CYS A 5 -26.47 -37.22 63.44
N ARG A 6 -25.72 -38.22 62.96
CA ARG A 6 -25.91 -39.63 63.36
C ARG A 6 -25.48 -39.90 64.79
N ALA A 7 -24.33 -39.37 65.21
CA ALA A 7 -23.83 -39.53 66.58
C ALA A 7 -24.70 -38.81 67.64
N VAL A 8 -25.35 -37.69 67.28
CA VAL A 8 -26.25 -36.97 68.19
C VAL A 8 -27.60 -37.69 68.39
N ALA A 9 -28.03 -38.54 67.45
CA ALA A 9 -29.29 -39.26 67.54
C ALA A 9 -29.32 -40.40 68.57
N GLU A 10 -28.15 -40.84 69.06
CA GLU A 10 -28.02 -41.92 70.06
C GLU A 10 -27.82 -41.39 71.50
N LEU A 11 -27.76 -40.07 71.69
CA LEU A 11 -27.57 -39.44 72.99
C LEU A 11 -28.91 -39.06 73.65
N ASP A 12 -28.95 -39.11 74.99
CA ASP A 12 -30.04 -38.55 75.81
C ASP A 12 -30.35 -37.10 75.39
N PRO A 13 -31.63 -36.68 75.24
CA PRO A 13 -32.02 -35.38 74.71
C PRO A 13 -31.36 -34.17 75.36
N LEU A 14 -31.05 -34.23 76.67
CA LEU A 14 -30.33 -33.14 77.35
C LEU A 14 -28.85 -33.09 76.95
N ARG A 15 -28.19 -34.24 76.79
CA ARG A 15 -26.79 -34.31 76.31
C ARG A 15 -26.69 -33.98 74.82
N ALA A 16 -27.69 -34.33 74.03
CA ALA A 16 -27.79 -34.00 72.62
C ALA A 16 -27.85 -32.47 72.41
N MET A 17 -28.66 -31.73 73.20
CA MET A 17 -28.74 -30.26 73.11
C MET A 17 -27.41 -29.57 73.44
N VAL A 18 -26.75 -29.97 74.52
CA VAL A 18 -25.45 -29.37 74.91
C VAL A 18 -24.38 -29.67 73.87
N THR A 19 -24.33 -30.91 73.36
CA THR A 19 -23.37 -31.31 72.33
C THR A 19 -23.61 -30.57 71.02
N LEU A 20 -24.88 -30.38 70.63
CA LEU A 20 -25.26 -29.63 69.45
C LEU A 20 -24.91 -28.14 69.60
N ALA A 21 -25.17 -27.53 70.77
CA ALA A 21 -24.82 -26.14 71.03
C ALA A 21 -23.29 -25.90 70.97
N LEU A 22 -22.49 -26.81 71.53
CA LEU A 22 -21.03 -26.75 71.44
C LEU A 22 -20.53 -26.98 70.00
N ALA A 23 -21.12 -27.93 69.26
CA ALA A 23 -20.77 -28.18 67.86
C ALA A 23 -21.12 -26.99 66.95
N ILE A 24 -22.26 -26.34 67.20
CA ILE A 24 -22.68 -25.12 66.51
C ILE A 24 -21.72 -23.97 66.85
N GLY A 25 -21.37 -23.78 68.13
CA GLY A 25 -20.40 -22.77 68.55
C GLY A 25 -19.01 -22.96 67.93
N LEU A 26 -18.51 -24.20 67.93
CA LEU A 26 -17.24 -24.56 67.27
C LEU A 26 -17.32 -24.37 65.75
N TRP A 27 -18.43 -24.70 65.11
CA TRP A 27 -18.62 -24.49 63.68
C TRP A 27 -18.66 -23.00 63.31
N PHE A 28 -19.39 -22.17 64.07
CA PHE A 28 -19.39 -20.72 63.89
C PHE A 28 -18.01 -20.12 64.15
N GLY A 29 -17.29 -20.59 65.18
CA GLY A 29 -15.93 -20.19 65.48
C GLY A 29 -14.95 -20.52 64.35
N LEU A 30 -14.97 -21.76 63.85
CA LEU A 30 -14.12 -22.21 62.74
C LEU A 30 -14.46 -21.49 61.43
N HIS A 31 -15.74 -21.29 61.14
CA HIS A 31 -16.19 -20.55 59.96
C HIS A 31 -15.78 -19.08 60.01
N ARG A 32 -15.91 -18.42 61.18
CA ARG A 32 -15.41 -17.05 61.40
C ARG A 32 -13.89 -16.99 61.26
N TRP A 33 -13.17 -17.95 61.82
CA TRP A 33 -11.71 -18.05 61.69
C TRP A 33 -11.28 -18.23 60.22
N CYS A 34 -11.90 -19.14 59.47
CA CYS A 34 -11.61 -19.34 58.04
C CYS A 34 -11.91 -18.09 57.21
N LYS A 35 -13.02 -17.39 57.48
CA LYS A 35 -13.35 -16.12 56.81
C LYS A 35 -12.31 -15.04 57.10
N ASN A 36 -11.93 -14.87 58.36
CA ASN A 36 -10.93 -13.90 58.78
C ASN A 36 -9.55 -14.21 58.17
N HIS A 37 -9.14 -15.47 58.18
CA HIS A 37 -7.88 -15.90 57.57
C HIS A 37 -7.89 -15.67 56.07
N SER A 38 -8.98 -16.04 55.38
CA SER A 38 -9.15 -15.82 53.94
C SER A 38 -9.07 -14.33 53.57
N ALA A 39 -9.78 -13.47 54.30
CA ALA A 39 -9.75 -12.02 54.09
C ALA A 39 -8.33 -11.44 54.30
N LYS A 40 -7.62 -11.87 55.35
CA LYS A 40 -6.23 -11.45 55.60
C LYS A 40 -5.27 -11.93 54.50
N THR A 41 -5.40 -13.17 54.03
CA THR A 41 -4.57 -13.68 52.91
C THR A 41 -4.86 -12.93 51.61
N LYS A 42 -6.11 -12.56 51.33
CA LYS A 42 -6.45 -11.73 50.18
C LYS A 42 -5.86 -10.32 50.29
N LEU A 43 -5.92 -9.72 51.49
CA LEU A 43 -5.31 -8.41 51.73
C LEU A 43 -3.79 -8.45 51.51
N ALA A 44 -3.10 -9.46 52.03
CA ALA A 44 -1.67 -9.64 51.80
C ALA A 44 -1.38 -9.81 50.30
N SER A 45 -2.11 -10.70 49.62
CA SER A 45 -1.95 -10.90 48.18
C SER A 45 -2.23 -9.63 47.35
N ALA A 46 -3.19 -8.79 47.77
CA ALA A 46 -3.52 -7.54 47.09
C ALA A 46 -2.43 -6.46 47.31
N VAL A 47 -1.84 -6.43 48.50
CA VAL A 47 -0.68 -5.57 48.82
C VAL A 47 0.53 -6.00 47.99
N ASP A 48 0.82 -7.30 47.92
CA ASP A 48 1.92 -7.84 47.10
C ASP A 48 1.71 -7.56 45.61
N ALA A 49 0.47 -7.63 45.13
CA ALA A 49 0.12 -7.28 43.74
C ALA A 49 0.23 -5.78 43.46
N GLY A 50 0.17 -4.91 44.48
CA GLY A 50 0.23 -3.45 44.35
C GLY A 50 -0.95 -2.83 43.60
N ASN A 51 -2.07 -3.55 43.46
CA ASN A 51 -3.26 -3.04 42.80
C ASN A 51 -4.15 -2.26 43.80
N PRO A 52 -4.25 -0.92 43.69
CA PRO A 52 -4.96 -0.12 44.69
C PRO A 52 -6.45 -0.46 44.81
N ASP A 53 -7.09 -0.91 43.73
CA ASP A 53 -8.51 -1.25 43.74
C ASP A 53 -8.75 -2.59 44.45
N GLU A 54 -7.86 -3.57 44.26
CA GLU A 54 -7.89 -4.84 44.98
C GLU A 54 -7.55 -4.66 46.46
N MET A 55 -6.60 -3.77 46.78
CA MET A 55 -6.26 -3.43 48.17
C MET A 55 -7.46 -2.84 48.90
N LEU A 56 -8.17 -1.87 48.29
CA LEU A 56 -9.37 -1.26 48.89
C LEU A 56 -10.49 -2.28 49.07
N LYS A 57 -10.74 -3.12 48.05
CA LYS A 57 -11.73 -4.20 48.15
C LYS A 57 -11.38 -5.21 49.25
N ALA A 58 -10.10 -5.59 49.38
CA ALA A 58 -9.66 -6.51 50.42
C ALA A 58 -9.77 -5.87 51.83
N CYS A 59 -9.56 -4.56 51.95
CA CYS A 59 -9.82 -3.82 53.19
C CYS A 59 -11.30 -3.91 53.61
N ASP A 60 -12.23 -3.68 52.67
CA ASP A 60 -13.67 -3.80 52.92
C ASP A 60 -14.05 -5.24 53.36
N GLU A 61 -13.45 -6.27 52.74
CA GLU A 61 -13.67 -7.68 53.11
C GLU A 61 -13.15 -8.01 54.52
N VAL A 62 -12.01 -7.45 54.93
CA VAL A 62 -11.43 -7.62 56.28
C VAL A 62 -12.34 -6.98 57.32
N GLU A 63 -12.79 -5.75 57.10
CA GLU A 63 -13.72 -5.03 57.98
C GLU A 63 -15.07 -5.79 58.09
N ALA A 64 -15.62 -6.26 56.97
CA ALA A 64 -16.87 -7.03 56.95
C ALA A 64 -16.78 -8.41 57.64
N SER A 65 -15.58 -9.01 57.69
CA SER A 65 -15.37 -10.31 58.36
C SER A 65 -15.32 -10.21 59.89
N GLY A 66 -15.12 -9.01 60.44
CA GLY A 66 -14.88 -8.79 61.87
C GLY A 66 -13.53 -9.36 62.32
N ALA A 67 -12.55 -9.39 61.41
CA ALA A 67 -11.14 -9.60 61.70
C ALA A 67 -10.53 -8.34 62.33
N ASP A 68 -9.37 -8.50 62.97
CA ASP A 68 -8.58 -7.36 63.46
C ASP A 68 -8.23 -6.40 62.30
N ALA A 69 -8.73 -5.17 62.41
CA ALA A 69 -8.63 -4.13 61.39
C ALA A 69 -7.49 -3.12 61.66
N THR A 70 -6.61 -3.38 62.65
CA THR A 70 -5.56 -2.42 63.06
C THR A 70 -4.65 -1.98 61.91
N GLY A 71 -4.41 -2.84 60.91
CA GLY A 71 -3.61 -2.52 59.71
C GLY A 71 -4.39 -1.93 58.52
N VAL A 72 -5.72 -1.98 58.54
CA VAL A 72 -6.56 -1.57 57.39
C VAL A 72 -6.40 -0.08 57.04
N PRO A 73 -6.36 0.88 57.98
CA PRO A 73 -6.16 2.29 57.65
C PRO A 73 -4.85 2.57 56.90
N ALA A 74 -3.76 1.89 57.27
CA ALA A 74 -2.47 2.01 56.59
C ALA A 74 -2.55 1.50 55.15
N VAL A 75 -3.17 0.32 54.93
CA VAL A 75 -3.34 -0.25 53.58
C VAL A 75 -4.26 0.61 52.71
N ARG A 76 -5.35 1.16 53.28
CA ARG A 76 -6.21 2.13 52.57
C ARG A 76 -5.42 3.39 52.16
N HIS A 77 -4.54 3.89 53.03
CA HIS A 77 -3.68 5.02 52.71
C HIS A 77 -2.71 4.68 51.56
N MET A 78 -2.01 3.55 51.63
CA MET A 78 -1.13 3.05 50.55
C MET A 78 -1.89 2.95 49.22
N ALA A 79 -3.08 2.35 49.22
CA ALA A 79 -3.91 2.21 48.03
C ALA A 79 -4.34 3.58 47.47
N SER A 80 -4.69 4.54 48.32
CA SER A 80 -5.01 5.90 47.91
C SER A 80 -3.82 6.62 47.26
N VAL A 81 -2.60 6.43 47.79
CA VAL A 81 -1.40 7.04 47.23
C VAL A 81 -1.05 6.40 45.88
N LEU A 82 -1.09 5.06 45.78
CA LEU A 82 -0.89 4.33 44.53
C LEU A 82 -1.89 4.72 43.44
N ARG A 83 -3.17 4.87 43.79
CA ARG A 83 -4.21 5.35 42.87
C ARG A 83 -3.88 6.76 42.37
N ARG A 84 -3.42 7.65 43.25
CA ARG A 84 -2.98 8.99 42.87
C ARG A 84 -1.80 8.94 41.89
N CYS A 85 -0.76 8.13 42.16
CA CYS A 85 0.36 7.92 41.23
C CYS A 85 -0.11 7.45 39.85
N ALA A 86 -1.08 6.53 39.78
CA ALA A 86 -1.61 6.02 38.53
C ALA A 86 -2.34 7.07 37.68
N THR A 87 -3.04 8.01 38.33
CA THR A 87 -3.82 9.07 37.66
C THR A 87 -3.00 10.26 37.19
N LEU A 88 -1.80 10.47 37.76
CA LEU A 88 -0.94 11.60 37.41
C LEU A 88 -0.31 11.40 36.03
N ARG A 89 -0.30 12.49 35.26
CA ARG A 89 0.29 12.57 33.92
C ARG A 89 1.52 13.47 33.87
N GLU A 90 1.72 14.29 34.89
CA GLU A 90 2.88 15.18 35.03
C GLU A 90 4.02 14.44 35.75
N PRO A 91 5.24 14.42 35.20
CA PRO A 91 6.33 13.62 35.74
C PRO A 91 6.75 14.05 37.15
N ASP A 92 6.72 15.33 37.45
CA ASP A 92 7.11 15.84 38.78
C ASP A 92 6.03 15.57 39.83
N GLY A 93 4.75 15.60 39.42
CA GLY A 93 3.64 15.12 40.23
C GLY A 93 3.79 13.63 40.56
N ILE A 94 4.18 12.80 39.59
CA ILE A 94 4.42 11.36 39.80
C ILE A 94 5.56 11.15 40.80
N GLU A 95 6.71 11.82 40.66
CA GLU A 95 7.83 11.69 41.61
C GLU A 95 7.44 12.08 43.03
N LYS A 96 6.70 13.19 43.19
CA LYS A 96 6.22 13.62 44.51
C LYS A 96 5.29 12.56 45.12
N ALA A 97 4.38 12.01 44.32
CA ALA A 97 3.47 10.96 44.77
C ALA A 97 4.21 9.65 45.10
N CYS A 98 5.29 9.33 44.38
CA CYS A 98 6.20 8.24 44.72
C CYS A 98 6.87 8.44 46.09
N GLY A 99 7.35 9.65 46.40
CA GLY A 99 7.92 9.96 47.72
C GLY A 99 6.89 9.81 48.84
N ASP A 100 5.65 10.24 48.60
CA ASP A 100 4.54 10.02 49.54
C ASP A 100 4.21 8.51 49.68
N ALA A 101 4.38 7.71 48.63
CA ALA A 101 4.13 6.27 48.64
C ALA A 101 5.18 5.52 49.46
N GLU A 102 6.46 5.87 49.29
CA GLU A 102 7.56 5.36 50.10
C GLU A 102 7.36 5.71 51.58
N ALA A 103 6.95 6.95 51.87
CA ALA A 103 6.62 7.39 53.24
C ALA A 103 5.43 6.61 53.84
N ALA A 104 4.51 6.13 53.01
CA ALA A 104 3.37 5.29 53.40
C ALA A 104 3.73 3.79 53.53
N GLY A 105 4.97 3.39 53.25
CA GLY A 105 5.42 2.00 53.35
C GLY A 105 5.11 1.12 52.13
N VAL A 106 4.88 1.73 50.96
CA VAL A 106 4.75 0.99 49.68
C VAL A 106 6.10 0.37 49.30
N ASP A 107 6.07 -0.85 48.76
CA ASP A 107 7.27 -1.56 48.31
C ASP A 107 8.01 -0.79 47.20
N GLU A 108 9.34 -0.83 47.26
CA GLU A 108 10.20 -0.10 46.34
C GLU A 108 9.96 -0.52 44.88
N GLN A 109 9.66 -1.80 44.61
CA GLN A 109 9.45 -2.27 43.24
C GLN A 109 8.24 -1.61 42.57
N HIS A 110 7.14 -1.45 43.30
CA HIS A 110 5.96 -0.74 42.79
C HIS A 110 6.26 0.74 42.55
N VAL A 111 7.01 1.39 43.44
CA VAL A 111 7.43 2.78 43.29
C VAL A 111 8.36 2.97 42.08
N GLN A 112 9.31 2.05 41.87
CA GLN A 112 10.23 2.09 40.73
C GLN A 112 9.50 2.03 39.38
N ALA A 113 8.42 1.26 39.26
CA ALA A 113 7.61 1.25 38.05
C ALA A 113 7.01 2.63 37.72
N PHE A 114 6.53 3.38 38.72
CA PHE A 114 6.03 4.74 38.52
C PHE A 114 7.14 5.73 38.19
N ARG A 115 8.34 5.61 38.80
CA ARG A 115 9.51 6.42 38.44
C ARG A 115 9.97 6.17 37.00
N GLN A 116 9.96 4.91 36.56
CA GLN A 116 10.25 4.56 35.16
C GLN A 116 9.24 5.23 34.21
N LYS A 117 7.94 5.21 34.55
CA LYS A 117 6.91 5.95 33.80
C LYS A 117 7.21 7.45 33.75
N ALA A 118 7.52 8.09 34.87
CA ALA A 118 7.89 9.51 34.91
C ALA A 118 9.12 9.83 34.02
N CYS A 119 10.13 8.95 34.03
CA CYS A 119 11.30 9.06 33.18
C CYS A 119 10.96 8.96 31.68
N MET A 120 10.09 8.02 31.29
CA MET A 120 9.60 7.89 29.92
C MET A 120 8.85 9.15 29.47
N ILE A 121 7.96 9.69 30.31
CA ILE A 121 7.22 10.94 30.04
C ILE A 121 8.21 12.11 29.84
N ARG A 122 9.19 12.30 30.73
CA ARG A 122 10.22 13.36 30.57
C ARG A 122 11.02 13.21 29.28
N ARG A 123 11.34 11.98 28.89
CA ARG A 123 12.07 11.71 27.65
C ARG A 123 11.22 12.09 26.43
N ALA A 124 9.95 11.66 26.40
CA ALA A 124 9.04 11.97 25.30
C ALA A 124 8.81 13.48 25.15
N LEU A 125 8.56 14.20 26.26
CA LEU A 125 8.38 15.65 26.26
C LEU A 125 9.63 16.41 25.80
N ARG A 126 10.83 16.02 26.27
CA ARG A 126 12.09 16.63 25.80
C ARG A 126 12.31 16.41 24.30
N ARG A 127 11.95 15.24 23.80
CA ARG A 127 12.09 14.92 22.38
C ARG A 127 11.08 15.69 21.53
N LEU A 128 9.86 15.88 22.02
CA LEU A 128 8.86 16.73 21.38
C LEU A 128 9.35 18.18 21.30
N ALA A 129 9.87 18.73 22.40
CA ALA A 129 10.44 20.07 22.42
C ALA A 129 11.59 20.21 21.41
N ALA A 130 12.55 19.28 21.41
CA ALA A 130 13.64 19.28 20.44
C ALA A 130 13.17 19.16 18.98
N ALA A 131 12.11 18.40 18.71
CA ALA A 131 11.53 18.27 17.37
C ALA A 131 10.84 19.57 16.92
N VAL A 132 10.16 20.27 17.82
CA VAL A 132 9.57 21.59 17.58
C VAL A 132 10.67 22.63 17.31
N ASP A 133 11.71 22.64 18.13
CA ASP A 133 12.87 23.55 17.97
C ASP A 133 13.63 23.30 16.66
N ALA A 134 13.67 22.05 16.19
CA ALA A 134 14.28 21.69 14.91
C ALA A 134 13.38 21.97 13.69
N GLY A 135 12.09 22.27 13.90
CA GLY A 135 11.12 22.55 12.84
C GLY A 135 10.90 21.40 11.85
N ASN A 136 11.25 20.17 12.22
CA ASN A 136 11.10 19.00 11.34
C ASN A 136 9.72 18.35 11.55
N PRO A 137 8.80 18.42 10.58
CA PRO A 137 7.44 17.96 10.78
C PRO A 137 7.29 16.43 10.85
N ASP A 138 8.26 15.65 10.39
CA ASP A 138 8.24 14.17 10.56
C ASP A 138 8.63 13.79 11.99
N GLU A 139 9.69 14.38 12.53
CA GLU A 139 10.09 14.16 13.93
C GLU A 139 9.06 14.72 14.91
N MET A 140 8.40 15.84 14.60
CA MET A 140 7.31 16.40 15.43
C MET A 140 6.14 15.41 15.56
N LEU A 141 5.67 14.82 14.44
CA LEU A 141 4.57 13.85 14.49
C LEU A 141 4.97 12.59 15.25
N LYS A 142 6.17 12.06 15.00
CA LYS A 142 6.69 10.90 15.73
C LYS A 142 6.81 11.16 17.23
N ALA A 143 7.30 12.34 17.62
CA ALA A 143 7.40 12.72 19.02
C ALA A 143 6.02 12.91 19.68
N CYS A 144 5.01 13.38 18.94
CA CYS A 144 3.62 13.41 19.41
C CYS A 144 3.11 12.00 19.75
N ASP A 145 3.36 11.02 18.87
CA ASP A 145 2.95 9.62 19.11
C ASP A 145 3.67 9.03 20.34
N GLU A 146 4.96 9.36 20.54
CA GLU A 146 5.72 8.96 21.73
C GLU A 146 5.16 9.58 23.03
N VAL A 147 4.73 10.85 22.99
CA VAL A 147 4.08 11.53 24.13
C VAL A 147 2.75 10.86 24.48
N GLU A 148 1.90 10.60 23.49
CA GLU A 148 0.62 9.89 23.68
C GLU A 148 0.83 8.48 24.25
N ALA A 149 1.79 7.72 23.70
CA ALA A 149 2.11 6.36 24.15
C ALA A 149 2.67 6.32 25.58
N SER A 150 3.38 7.37 26.02
CA SER A 150 3.92 7.47 27.38
C SER A 150 2.86 7.77 28.46
N GLY A 151 1.63 8.12 28.05
CA GLY A 151 0.56 8.52 28.96
C GLY A 151 0.74 9.92 29.57
N ALA A 152 1.62 10.74 28.97
CA ALA A 152 1.79 12.14 29.31
C ALA A 152 0.49 12.94 29.07
N ASP A 153 0.47 14.20 29.54
CA ASP A 153 -0.59 15.11 29.13
C ASP A 153 -0.49 15.43 27.64
N ALA A 154 -1.56 15.13 26.90
CA ALA A 154 -1.63 15.28 25.45
C ALA A 154 -2.34 16.57 25.02
N THR A 155 -2.68 17.47 25.95
CA THR A 155 -3.37 18.75 25.64
C THR A 155 -2.64 19.58 24.57
N GLY A 156 -1.30 19.58 24.56
CA GLY A 156 -0.49 20.30 23.56
C GLY A 156 -0.28 19.56 22.22
N VAL A 157 -0.52 18.25 22.16
CA VAL A 157 -0.23 17.41 20.97
C VAL A 157 -1.01 17.86 19.72
N PRO A 158 -2.31 18.18 19.78
CA PRO A 158 -3.05 18.65 18.61
C PRO A 158 -2.46 19.92 17.96
N ALA A 159 -1.97 20.86 18.78
CA ALA A 159 -1.35 22.08 18.30
C ALA A 159 -0.04 21.78 17.56
N VAL A 160 0.83 20.92 18.14
CA VAL A 160 2.09 20.52 17.49
C VAL A 160 1.83 19.73 16.20
N ARG A 161 0.83 18.85 16.16
CA ARG A 161 0.42 18.16 14.92
C ARG A 161 -0.07 19.14 13.86
N HIS A 162 -0.82 20.16 14.26
CA HIS A 162 -1.23 21.22 13.35
C HIS A 162 -0.03 21.98 12.78
N MET A 163 0.91 22.41 13.64
CA MET A 163 2.16 23.05 13.22
C MET A 163 2.93 22.18 12.21
N ALA A 164 3.11 20.89 12.51
CA ALA A 164 3.79 19.95 11.61
C ALA A 164 3.08 19.82 10.25
N SER A 165 1.74 19.79 10.24
CA SER A 165 0.95 19.76 9.00
C SER A 165 1.14 21.02 8.17
N VAL A 166 1.15 22.19 8.80
CA VAL A 166 1.38 23.47 8.12
C VAL A 166 2.79 23.54 7.54
N LEU A 167 3.81 23.10 8.29
CA LEU A 167 5.20 23.03 7.83
C LEU A 167 5.38 22.09 6.62
N ARG A 168 4.76 20.89 6.64
CA ARG A 168 4.77 19.98 5.47
C ARG A 168 4.16 20.64 4.24
N ARG A 169 3.03 21.34 4.43
CA ARG A 169 2.36 22.06 3.35
C ARG A 169 3.25 23.17 2.80
N CYS A 170 3.95 23.94 3.64
CA CYS A 170 4.91 24.94 3.18
C CYS A 170 6.05 24.31 2.35
N ALA A 171 6.55 23.14 2.76
CA ALA A 171 7.66 22.46 2.08
C ALA A 171 7.29 21.97 0.66
N THR A 172 6.05 21.53 0.44
CA THR A 172 5.60 20.97 -0.85
C THR A 172 5.11 22.02 -1.85
N LEU A 173 4.80 23.23 -1.39
CA LEU A 173 4.34 24.31 -2.25
C LEU A 173 5.48 24.83 -3.14
N ARG A 174 5.12 25.08 -4.40
CA ARG A 174 6.01 25.61 -5.44
C ARG A 174 5.62 27.01 -5.92
N GLU A 175 4.38 27.43 -5.64
CA GLU A 175 3.88 28.77 -5.96
C GLU A 175 4.21 29.75 -4.83
N PRO A 176 4.89 30.88 -5.11
CA PRO A 176 5.40 31.76 -4.06
C PRO A 176 4.30 32.39 -3.21
N ASP A 177 3.16 32.75 -3.79
CA ASP A 177 2.06 33.38 -3.06
C ASP A 177 1.33 32.39 -2.14
N ARG A 178 1.27 31.10 -2.55
CA ARG A 178 0.79 30.04 -1.67
C ARG A 178 1.76 29.77 -0.53
N ILE A 179 3.07 29.82 -0.78
CA ILE A 179 4.08 29.69 0.27
C ILE A 179 3.91 30.81 1.29
N GLU A 180 3.76 32.07 0.87
CA GLU A 180 3.55 33.19 1.81
C GLU A 180 2.26 33.07 2.61
N LYS A 181 1.15 32.67 1.97
CA LYS A 181 -0.09 32.38 2.69
C LYS A 181 0.11 31.28 3.74
N ALA A 182 0.78 30.19 3.37
CA ALA A 182 1.07 29.08 4.28
C ALA A 182 2.03 29.49 5.41
N CYS A 183 2.95 30.43 5.16
CA CYS A 183 3.78 31.06 6.19
C CYS A 183 2.94 31.84 7.20
N GLY A 184 1.94 32.60 6.74
CA GLY A 184 0.99 33.29 7.63
C GLY A 184 0.16 32.32 8.47
N ASP A 185 -0.31 31.21 7.87
CA ASP A 185 -0.96 30.12 8.60
C ASP A 185 -0.02 29.50 9.65
N ALA A 186 1.29 29.39 9.34
CA ALA A 186 2.29 28.81 10.24
C ALA A 186 2.54 29.71 11.47
N GLU A 187 2.70 31.02 11.24
CA GLU A 187 2.82 32.01 12.31
C GLU A 187 1.57 32.00 13.21
N ALA A 188 0.38 31.93 12.60
CA ALA A 188 -0.88 31.83 13.34
C ALA A 188 -1.00 30.52 14.17
N ALA A 189 -0.33 29.46 13.72
CA ALA A 189 -0.23 28.18 14.45
C ALA A 189 0.87 28.17 15.53
N GLY A 190 1.61 29.27 15.71
CA GLY A 190 2.69 29.39 16.70
C GLY A 190 4.03 28.80 16.26
N VAL A 191 4.26 28.64 14.95
CA VAL A 191 5.57 28.26 14.43
C VAL A 191 6.56 29.41 14.61
N ASP A 192 7.77 29.08 15.06
CA ASP A 192 8.85 30.05 15.26
C ASP A 192 9.19 30.83 13.97
N GLU A 193 9.44 32.13 14.13
CA GLU A 193 9.69 33.06 13.02
C GLU A 193 10.89 32.64 12.17
N GLN A 194 11.94 32.03 12.75
CA GLN A 194 13.12 31.60 12.01
C GLN A 194 12.78 30.50 10.99
N HIS A 195 11.93 29.54 11.39
CA HIS A 195 11.47 28.49 10.49
C HIS A 195 10.63 29.07 9.34
N VAL A 196 9.77 30.04 9.65
CA VAL A 196 8.93 30.72 8.65
C VAL A 196 9.77 31.57 7.69
N GLN A 197 10.82 32.23 8.19
CA GLN A 197 11.72 33.08 7.40
C GLN A 197 12.41 32.30 6.27
N ALA A 198 12.83 31.06 6.52
CA ALA A 198 13.43 30.21 5.49
C ALA A 198 12.47 29.95 4.31
N PHE A 199 11.18 29.72 4.58
CA PHE A 199 10.17 29.55 3.54
C PHE A 199 9.87 30.86 2.79
N ARG A 200 9.85 32.00 3.47
CA ARG A 200 9.73 33.32 2.83
C ARG A 200 10.91 33.63 1.92
N GLN A 201 12.13 33.31 2.35
CA GLN A 201 13.33 33.43 1.50
C GLN A 201 13.22 32.54 0.24
N LYS A 202 12.72 31.31 0.38
CA LYS A 202 12.42 30.42 -0.76
C LYS A 202 11.39 31.05 -1.70
N ALA A 203 10.28 31.59 -1.19
CA ALA A 203 9.26 32.26 -2.00
C ALA A 203 9.84 33.47 -2.76
N CYS A 204 10.66 34.29 -2.10
CA CYS A 204 11.36 35.41 -2.72
C CYS A 204 12.30 34.95 -3.85
N MET A 205 13.06 33.88 -3.64
CA MET A 205 13.93 33.28 -4.65
C MET A 205 13.13 32.83 -5.88
N ILE A 206 12.03 32.08 -5.66
CA ILE A 206 11.14 31.60 -6.73
C ILE A 206 10.58 32.79 -7.53
N ARG A 207 10.09 33.85 -6.87
CA ARG A 207 9.61 35.06 -7.56
C ARG A 207 10.69 35.73 -8.41
N ARG A 208 11.93 35.76 -7.95
CA ARG A 208 13.05 36.36 -8.69
C ARG A 208 13.34 35.55 -9.95
N VAL A 209 13.40 34.23 -9.83
CA VAL A 209 13.70 33.33 -10.94
C VAL A 209 12.58 33.35 -11.99
N LEU A 210 11.30 33.31 -11.56
CA LEU A 210 10.16 33.42 -12.48
C LEU A 210 10.12 34.76 -13.22
N ARG A 211 10.43 35.88 -12.56
CA ARG A 211 10.55 37.19 -13.20
C ARG A 211 11.66 37.22 -14.27
N ARG A 212 12.79 36.55 -14.00
CA ARG A 212 13.89 36.45 -14.96
C ARG A 212 13.53 35.57 -16.16
N LEU A 213 12.80 34.47 -15.94
CA LEU A 213 12.26 33.66 -17.03
C LEU A 213 11.34 34.48 -17.93
N ALA A 214 10.39 35.22 -17.33
CA ALA A 214 9.49 36.09 -18.08
C ALA A 214 10.25 37.12 -18.92
N ALA A 215 11.22 37.82 -18.33
CA ALA A 215 12.06 38.79 -19.05
C ALA A 215 12.85 38.14 -20.20
N ALA A 216 13.41 36.95 -20.02
CA ALA A 216 14.12 36.24 -21.09
C ALA A 216 13.20 35.85 -22.25
N VAL A 217 11.96 35.44 -21.93
CA VAL A 217 10.94 35.11 -22.94
C VAL A 217 10.50 36.35 -23.72
N ASP A 218 10.41 37.51 -23.06
CA ASP A 218 10.05 38.79 -23.67
C ASP A 218 11.16 39.32 -24.58
N VAL A 219 12.42 39.20 -24.17
CA VAL A 219 13.60 39.55 -24.99
C VAL A 219 13.74 38.60 -26.19
N GLY A 220 13.31 37.35 -26.05
CA GLY A 220 13.40 36.33 -27.10
C GLY A 220 14.82 35.79 -27.30
N ASN A 221 15.73 35.98 -26.34
CA ASN A 221 17.07 35.40 -26.39
C ASN A 221 17.03 33.92 -25.96
N PRO A 222 17.31 32.96 -26.86
CA PRO A 222 17.17 31.55 -26.54
C PRO A 222 18.13 31.05 -25.46
N ASP A 223 19.37 31.57 -25.39
CA ASP A 223 20.34 31.16 -24.38
C ASP A 223 19.92 31.63 -22.97
N GLU A 224 19.41 32.85 -22.87
CA GLU A 224 18.86 33.36 -21.61
C GLU A 224 17.60 32.62 -21.18
N MET A 225 16.74 32.26 -22.13
CA MET A 225 15.54 31.43 -21.87
C MET A 225 15.93 30.07 -21.31
N LEU A 226 16.89 29.37 -21.93
CA LEU A 226 17.37 28.05 -21.47
C LEU A 226 18.00 28.15 -20.08
N LYS A 227 18.87 29.14 -19.85
CA LYS A 227 19.48 29.37 -18.53
C LYS A 227 18.44 29.68 -17.45
N ALA A 228 17.44 30.49 -17.77
CA ALA A 228 16.36 30.80 -16.83
C ALA A 228 15.49 29.56 -16.54
N CYS A 229 15.28 28.66 -17.51
CA CYS A 229 14.60 27.38 -17.28
C CYS A 229 15.35 26.51 -16.26
N ASP A 230 16.68 26.42 -16.38
CA ASP A 230 17.51 25.64 -15.45
C ASP A 230 17.43 26.22 -14.03
N GLU A 231 17.42 27.55 -13.89
CA GLU A 231 17.26 28.22 -12.61
C GLU A 231 15.88 27.96 -11.97
N VAL A 232 14.81 27.92 -12.78
CA VAL A 232 13.45 27.58 -12.32
C VAL A 232 13.42 26.18 -11.75
N GLU A 233 13.96 25.20 -12.48
CA GLU A 233 14.06 23.81 -12.05
C GLU A 233 14.89 23.69 -10.76
N ALA A 234 16.05 24.35 -10.68
CA ALA A 234 16.93 24.33 -9.51
C ALA A 234 16.31 24.99 -8.26
N SER A 235 15.47 26.02 -8.44
CA SER A 235 14.80 26.70 -7.32
C SER A 235 13.63 25.91 -6.70
N GLY A 236 13.23 24.80 -7.33
CA GLY A 236 12.04 24.03 -6.92
C GLY A 236 10.71 24.73 -7.23
N ALA A 237 10.73 25.76 -8.08
CA ALA A 237 9.53 26.41 -8.60
C ALA A 237 8.69 25.44 -9.44
N ASP A 238 7.47 25.87 -9.80
CA ASP A 238 6.66 25.11 -10.73
C ASP A 238 7.30 25.13 -12.14
N ALA A 239 7.68 23.94 -12.61
CA ALA A 239 8.36 23.74 -13.89
C ALA A 239 7.39 23.31 -15.01
N THR A 240 6.07 23.33 -14.79
CA THR A 240 5.08 22.93 -15.81
C THR A 240 5.21 23.72 -17.12
N GLY A 241 5.59 25.01 -17.05
CA GLY A 241 5.82 25.86 -18.23
C GLY A 241 7.19 25.76 -18.88
N VAL A 242 8.19 25.18 -18.19
CA VAL A 242 9.59 25.11 -18.65
C VAL A 242 9.74 24.39 -20.00
N PRO A 243 9.11 23.22 -20.26
CA PRO A 243 9.22 22.54 -21.55
C PRO A 243 8.77 23.37 -22.74
N ALA A 244 7.70 24.16 -22.59
CA ALA A 244 7.19 25.03 -23.64
C ALA A 244 8.16 26.17 -23.95
N VAL A 245 8.75 26.77 -22.91
CA VAL A 245 9.77 27.83 -23.07
C VAL A 245 11.03 27.28 -23.73
N ARG A 246 11.52 26.10 -23.31
CA ARG A 246 12.66 25.42 -23.95
C ARG A 246 12.39 25.09 -25.42
N LEU A 247 11.17 24.65 -25.75
CA LEU A 247 10.77 24.41 -27.13
C LEU A 247 10.81 25.70 -27.95
N LYS A 248 10.26 26.80 -27.41
CA LYS A 248 10.30 28.12 -28.06
C LYS A 248 11.75 28.57 -28.31
N ALA A 249 12.64 28.44 -27.32
CA ALA A 249 14.06 28.76 -27.48
C ALA A 249 14.73 27.93 -28.59
N LYS A 250 14.43 26.63 -28.67
CA LYS A 250 14.95 25.75 -29.74
C LYS A 250 14.43 26.13 -31.13
N ILE A 251 13.18 26.57 -31.23
CA ILE A 251 12.62 27.07 -32.48
C ILE A 251 13.38 28.32 -32.94
N ILE A 252 13.61 29.28 -32.04
CA ILE A 252 14.38 30.51 -32.34
C ILE A 252 15.80 30.15 -32.81
N LEU A 253 16.51 29.27 -32.11
CA LEU A 253 17.84 28.81 -32.52
C LEU A 253 17.84 28.14 -33.91
N ALA A 254 16.80 27.36 -34.21
CA ALA A 254 16.67 26.72 -35.52
C ALA A 254 16.36 27.73 -36.63
N GLU A 255 15.55 28.76 -36.34
CA GLU A 255 15.27 29.86 -37.26
C GLU A 255 16.53 30.69 -37.54
N ASP A 256 17.32 31.01 -36.52
CA ASP A 256 18.59 31.74 -36.67
C ASP A 256 19.59 30.94 -37.50
N GLU A 257 19.74 29.64 -37.25
CA GLU A 257 20.61 28.75 -38.03
C GLU A 257 20.17 28.69 -39.51
N VAL A 258 18.86 28.60 -39.77
CA VAL A 258 18.32 28.65 -41.14
C VAL A 258 18.58 30.00 -41.79
N ASN A 259 18.43 31.11 -41.06
CA ASN A 259 18.70 32.46 -41.57
C ASN A 259 20.18 32.67 -41.91
N VAL A 260 21.09 32.13 -41.09
CA VAL A 260 22.54 32.13 -41.38
C VAL A 260 22.83 31.32 -42.64
N GLN A 261 22.26 30.12 -42.77
CA GLN A 261 22.43 29.29 -43.97
C GLN A 261 21.85 29.96 -45.23
N LEU A 262 20.66 30.57 -45.14
CA LEU A 262 20.04 31.32 -46.23
C LEU A 262 20.88 32.53 -46.65
N SER A 263 21.48 33.24 -45.69
CA SER A 263 22.37 34.37 -45.96
C SER A 263 23.64 33.94 -46.67
N ALA A 264 24.24 32.81 -46.26
CA ALA A 264 25.41 32.22 -46.93
C ALA A 264 25.09 31.77 -48.37
N VAL A 265 23.91 31.18 -48.59
CA VAL A 265 23.42 30.81 -49.92
C VAL A 265 23.20 32.06 -50.78
N ARG A 266 22.60 33.12 -50.23
CA ARG A 266 22.39 34.39 -50.95
C ARG A 266 23.71 35.00 -51.38
N CYS A 267 24.70 35.09 -50.49
CA CYS A 267 26.02 35.61 -50.82
C CYS A 267 26.70 34.77 -51.92
N SER A 268 26.62 33.44 -51.81
CA SER A 268 27.16 32.54 -52.85
C SER A 268 26.47 32.73 -54.20
N LEU A 269 25.16 33.00 -54.20
CA LEU A 269 24.40 33.25 -55.42
C LEU A 269 24.81 34.56 -56.09
N GLU A 270 24.99 35.64 -55.31
CA GLU A 270 25.44 36.94 -55.80
C GLU A 270 26.85 36.86 -56.40
N ASP A 271 27.77 36.14 -55.75
CA ASP A 271 29.12 35.88 -56.26
C ASP A 271 29.13 35.10 -57.58
N LEU A 272 28.23 34.11 -57.72
CA LEU A 272 28.09 33.35 -58.95
C LEU A 272 27.44 34.21 -60.04
N GLN A 273 26.44 35.02 -59.70
CA GLN A 273 25.77 35.92 -60.63
C GLN A 273 26.75 36.96 -61.23
N ALA A 274 27.73 37.42 -60.45
CA ALA A 274 28.79 38.31 -60.94
C ALA A 274 29.78 37.63 -61.91
N LYS A 275 29.90 36.29 -61.87
CA LYS A 275 30.92 35.53 -62.62
C LYS A 275 30.42 34.92 -63.93
N PHE A 276 29.12 34.80 -64.14
CA PHE A 276 28.57 34.03 -65.26
C PHE A 276 27.95 34.90 -66.37
N ALA A 277 28.39 34.66 -67.61
CA ALA A 277 27.70 35.05 -68.84
C ALA A 277 26.58 34.05 -69.18
N ALA A 278 25.63 34.43 -70.04
CA ALA A 278 24.31 33.80 -70.23
C ALA A 278 24.27 32.27 -70.47
N GLU A 279 25.36 31.61 -70.86
CA GLU A 279 25.38 30.17 -71.20
C GLU A 279 25.55 29.21 -70.01
N ASP A 280 25.92 29.67 -68.81
CA ASP A 280 26.20 28.79 -67.65
C ASP A 280 25.02 28.57 -66.67
N SER A 281 23.81 29.01 -67.04
CA SER A 281 22.60 29.01 -66.21
C SER A 281 22.19 27.63 -65.65
N LEU A 282 22.57 26.53 -66.32
CA LEU A 282 22.19 25.16 -65.93
C LEU A 282 22.93 24.67 -64.66
N ARG A 283 24.21 25.05 -64.50
CA ARG A 283 24.99 24.71 -63.30
C ARG A 283 24.45 25.42 -62.07
N LEU A 284 24.04 26.69 -62.23
CA LEU A 284 23.44 27.48 -61.17
C LEU A 284 22.13 26.84 -60.65
N LEU A 285 21.24 26.42 -61.57
CA LEU A 285 19.98 25.76 -61.23
C LEU A 285 20.18 24.42 -60.51
N THR A 286 21.19 23.64 -60.90
CA THR A 286 21.50 22.35 -60.26
C THR A 286 22.01 22.53 -58.83
N LEU A 287 22.86 23.53 -58.61
CA LEU A 287 23.38 23.88 -57.29
C LEU A 287 22.27 24.40 -56.36
N LEU A 288 21.40 25.27 -56.89
CA LEU A 288 20.19 25.76 -56.21
C LEU A 288 19.24 24.62 -55.84
N ALA A 289 18.98 23.68 -56.76
CA ALA A 289 18.12 22.54 -56.49
C ALA A 289 18.69 21.63 -55.40
N ALA A 290 20.00 21.37 -55.41
CA ALA A 290 20.67 20.58 -54.37
C ALA A 290 20.63 21.28 -53.00
N THR A 291 20.88 22.60 -52.95
CA THR A 291 20.77 23.37 -51.70
C THR A 291 19.34 23.46 -51.19
N LEU A 292 18.36 23.68 -52.07
CA LEU A 292 16.94 23.65 -51.71
C LEU A 292 16.52 22.26 -51.21
N THR A 293 17.00 21.18 -51.80
CA THR A 293 16.70 19.80 -51.34
C THR A 293 17.33 19.52 -49.97
N ALA A 294 18.57 19.96 -49.74
CA ALA A 294 19.24 19.86 -48.44
C ALA A 294 18.54 20.71 -47.38
N LEU A 295 18.14 21.95 -47.74
CA LEU A 295 17.33 22.82 -46.90
C LEU A 295 15.95 22.24 -46.65
N GLN A 296 15.33 21.56 -47.61
CA GLN A 296 14.03 20.91 -47.46
C GLN A 296 14.11 19.64 -46.59
N GLY A 297 15.25 18.95 -46.59
CA GLY A 297 15.55 17.88 -45.63
C GLY A 297 15.77 18.40 -44.21
N LYS A 298 16.31 19.62 -44.06
CA LYS A 298 16.51 20.31 -42.76
C LYS A 298 15.27 21.07 -42.27
N LEU A 299 14.46 21.63 -43.18
CA LEU A 299 13.07 22.02 -43.00
C LEU A 299 12.26 20.72 -42.88
N THR A 300 12.54 19.99 -41.81
CA THR A 300 11.68 18.96 -41.24
C THR A 300 10.26 19.48 -41.31
N VAL A 301 9.48 18.94 -42.25
CA VAL A 301 8.11 19.39 -42.51
C VAL A 301 7.39 19.40 -41.17
N ALA A 302 7.04 20.59 -40.70
CA ALA A 302 6.29 20.75 -39.49
C ALA A 302 4.93 20.08 -39.72
N CYS A 303 4.76 18.89 -39.17
CA CYS A 303 3.47 18.24 -39.18
C CYS A 303 2.57 18.97 -38.17
N LYS A 304 1.27 19.00 -38.42
CA LYS A 304 0.33 19.50 -37.40
C LYS A 304 -0.03 18.34 -36.48
N CYS A 305 -0.04 18.60 -35.18
CA CYS A 305 -0.59 17.66 -34.22
C CYS A 305 -2.05 17.39 -34.59
N VAL A 306 -2.43 16.13 -34.75
CA VAL A 306 -3.80 15.77 -35.14
C VAL A 306 -4.86 16.10 -34.07
N SER A 307 -4.43 16.42 -32.85
CA SER A 307 -5.32 16.72 -31.73
C SER A 307 -5.44 18.23 -31.44
N CYS A 308 -4.32 18.97 -31.34
CA CYS A 308 -4.34 20.40 -31.06
C CYS A 308 -4.05 21.30 -32.28
N HIS A 309 -3.72 20.72 -33.44
CA HIS A 309 -3.31 21.41 -34.67
C HIS A 309 -2.05 22.28 -34.58
N GLU A 310 -1.34 22.27 -33.45
CA GLU A 310 -0.04 22.94 -33.31
C GLU A 310 1.02 22.29 -34.19
N ALA A 311 1.94 23.12 -34.68
CA ALA A 311 3.10 22.65 -35.45
C ALA A 311 4.04 21.83 -34.56
N VAL A 312 4.45 20.66 -35.05
CA VAL A 312 5.43 19.79 -34.41
C VAL A 312 6.57 19.47 -35.37
N LEU A 313 7.79 19.54 -34.86
CA LEU A 313 9.00 19.23 -35.62
C LEU A 313 9.06 17.73 -35.94
N ALA A 314 9.33 17.39 -37.21
CA ALA A 314 9.49 15.99 -37.61
C ALA A 314 10.66 15.36 -36.83
N GLY A 315 10.44 14.15 -36.30
CA GLY A 315 11.42 13.45 -35.46
C GLY A 315 11.42 13.83 -33.97
N GLN A 316 10.69 14.89 -33.57
CA GLN A 316 10.41 15.24 -32.17
C GLN A 316 8.98 14.95 -31.73
N ALA A 317 8.13 14.48 -32.64
CA ALA A 317 6.78 14.03 -32.35
C ALA A 317 6.66 12.51 -32.50
N PRO A 318 5.82 11.85 -31.68
CA PRO A 318 5.33 10.50 -31.96
C PRO A 318 4.54 10.50 -33.28
N VAL A 319 4.92 9.59 -34.17
CA VAL A 319 4.27 9.36 -35.46
C VAL A 319 3.74 7.94 -35.47
N CYS A 320 2.53 7.73 -36.00
CA CYS A 320 1.98 6.39 -36.13
C CYS A 320 2.79 5.54 -37.12
N SER A 321 2.64 4.22 -37.10
CA SER A 321 3.38 3.29 -37.97
C SER A 321 3.18 3.50 -39.48
N GLN A 322 2.17 4.29 -39.89
CA GLN A 322 1.96 4.68 -41.29
C GLN A 322 2.69 5.97 -41.68
N GLY A 323 3.29 6.69 -40.72
CA GLY A 323 4.02 7.93 -40.99
C GLY A 323 3.16 9.18 -41.22
N THR A 324 1.83 9.05 -41.24
CA THR A 324 0.91 10.10 -41.70
C THR A 324 0.35 11.00 -40.61
N HIS A 325 0.32 10.53 -39.36
CA HIS A 325 -0.28 11.25 -38.24
C HIS A 325 0.73 11.44 -37.13
N SER A 326 0.83 12.68 -36.65
CA SER A 326 1.71 13.06 -35.55
C SER A 326 0.91 13.66 -34.40
N LEU A 327 1.36 13.43 -33.17
CA LEU A 327 0.84 14.08 -31.96
C LEU A 327 1.97 14.89 -31.31
N CYS A 328 1.69 16.07 -30.77
CA CYS A 328 2.66 16.70 -29.86
C CYS A 328 2.77 15.86 -28.59
N SER A 329 3.89 15.96 -27.87
CA SER A 329 4.16 15.12 -26.68
C SER A 329 3.04 15.22 -25.64
N LEU A 330 2.47 16.42 -25.43
CA LEU A 330 1.37 16.65 -24.49
C LEU A 330 0.08 15.95 -24.93
N CYS A 331 -0.31 16.08 -26.20
CA CYS A 331 -1.49 15.40 -26.74
C CYS A 331 -1.30 13.88 -26.77
N PHE A 332 -0.09 13.40 -27.03
CA PHE A 332 0.22 11.96 -27.02
C PHE A 332 0.09 11.36 -25.62
N GLU A 333 0.58 12.05 -24.59
CA GLU A 333 0.41 11.62 -23.20
C GLU A 333 -1.06 11.60 -22.80
N LYS A 334 -1.80 12.69 -23.06
CA LYS A 334 -3.25 12.77 -22.77
C LYS A 334 -4.03 11.66 -23.46
N TYR A 335 -3.70 11.39 -24.72
CA TYR A 335 -4.30 10.31 -25.49
C TYR A 335 -3.98 8.93 -24.90
N ALA A 336 -2.72 8.68 -24.54
CA ALA A 336 -2.33 7.42 -23.89
C ALA A 336 -3.03 7.19 -22.55
N ARG A 337 -3.25 8.24 -21.74
CA ARG A 337 -4.05 8.15 -20.50
C ARG A 337 -5.51 7.81 -20.79
N ALA A 338 -6.13 8.51 -21.72
CA ALA A 338 -7.52 8.27 -22.11
C ALA A 338 -7.74 6.85 -22.67
N GLU A 339 -6.73 6.28 -23.35
CA GLU A 339 -6.75 4.90 -23.81
C GLU A 339 -6.57 3.88 -22.68
N GLN A 340 -5.77 4.20 -21.65
CA GLN A 340 -5.62 3.35 -20.45
C GLN A 340 -6.86 3.34 -19.55
N ASP A 341 -7.62 4.45 -19.53
CA ASP A 341 -8.87 4.56 -18.77
C ASP A 341 -10.06 3.87 -19.46
N GLN A 342 -9.87 3.28 -20.65
CA GLN A 342 -10.91 2.52 -21.33
C GLN A 342 -11.25 1.23 -20.55
N PRO A 343 -12.50 0.74 -20.65
CA PRO A 343 -12.87 -0.54 -20.06
C PRO A 343 -11.96 -1.67 -20.54
N GLU A 344 -11.58 -2.60 -19.65
CA GLU A 344 -10.65 -3.69 -19.94
C GLU A 344 -11.04 -4.51 -21.19
N ALA A 345 -12.34 -4.66 -21.46
CA ALA A 345 -12.85 -5.33 -22.65
C ALA A 345 -12.41 -4.64 -23.96
N VAL A 346 -12.38 -3.31 -23.99
CA VAL A 346 -11.97 -2.51 -25.16
C VAL A 346 -10.46 -2.64 -25.36
N ILE A 347 -9.69 -2.53 -24.28
CA ILE A 347 -8.23 -2.70 -24.30
C ILE A 347 -7.86 -4.09 -24.85
N ARG A 348 -8.53 -5.14 -24.35
CA ARG A 348 -8.35 -6.52 -24.83
C ARG A 348 -8.67 -6.67 -26.31
N GLN A 349 -9.79 -6.09 -26.78
CA GLN A 349 -10.18 -6.14 -28.18
C GLN A 349 -9.13 -5.50 -29.11
N ARG A 350 -8.41 -4.49 -28.62
CA ARG A 350 -7.36 -3.76 -29.36
C ARG A 350 -5.96 -4.37 -29.21
N GLY A 351 -5.80 -5.50 -28.51
CA GLY A 351 -4.49 -6.11 -28.33
C GLY A 351 -3.55 -5.32 -27.41
N ALA A 352 -4.10 -4.41 -26.59
CA ALA A 352 -3.33 -3.46 -25.78
C ALA A 352 -2.31 -2.62 -26.56
N PHE A 353 -2.50 -2.43 -27.87
CA PHE A 353 -1.70 -1.49 -28.66
C PHE A 353 -2.24 -0.08 -28.51
N LEU A 354 -1.35 0.92 -28.43
CA LEU A 354 -1.75 2.31 -28.54
C LEU A 354 -1.99 2.65 -30.03
N GLU A 355 -3.24 2.63 -30.44
CA GLU A 355 -3.64 2.85 -31.84
C GLU A 355 -3.61 4.33 -32.20
N CYS A 356 -3.54 4.66 -33.50
CA CYS A 356 -3.64 6.05 -33.93
C CYS A 356 -5.03 6.63 -33.58
N PRO A 357 -5.13 7.85 -33.01
CA PRO A 357 -6.44 8.47 -32.71
C PRO A 357 -7.28 8.72 -33.97
N CYS A 358 -6.66 8.77 -35.14
CA CYS A 358 -7.36 8.85 -36.42
C CYS A 358 -7.91 7.49 -36.89
N ARG A 359 -7.87 6.44 -36.06
CA ARG A 359 -8.56 5.17 -36.30
C ARG A 359 -10.04 5.37 -35.92
N ALA A 360 -10.93 5.20 -36.89
CA ALA A 360 -12.40 5.26 -36.84
C ALA A 360 -13.06 5.30 -35.43
N PRO A 361 -14.09 6.16 -35.22
CA PRO A 361 -15.24 6.19 -36.13
C PRO A 361 -15.22 7.25 -37.23
N ALA A 362 -14.33 8.25 -37.16
CA ALA A 362 -14.48 9.47 -37.98
C ALA A 362 -13.60 9.58 -39.25
N ASP A 363 -12.47 8.88 -39.41
CA ASP A 363 -11.66 8.98 -40.64
C ASP A 363 -11.01 7.64 -41.04
N ALA A 364 -11.62 6.95 -42.00
CA ALA A 364 -11.47 5.52 -42.25
C ALA A 364 -10.19 5.05 -42.99
N ARG A 365 -8.99 5.57 -42.71
CA ARG A 365 -7.77 5.07 -43.40
C ARG A 365 -6.55 4.76 -42.54
N CYS A 366 -6.46 5.28 -41.33
CA CYS A 366 -5.31 4.93 -40.48
C CYS A 366 -5.57 3.66 -39.68
N LYS A 367 -4.83 2.58 -40.01
CA LYS A 367 -4.70 1.38 -39.19
C LYS A 367 -3.38 1.38 -38.42
N GLY A 368 -2.72 2.53 -38.36
CA GLY A 368 -1.43 2.67 -37.70
C GLY A 368 -1.56 2.55 -36.18
N SER A 369 -0.50 2.06 -35.56
CA SER A 369 -0.30 2.07 -34.12
C SER A 369 1.02 2.76 -33.80
N PHE A 370 1.21 3.17 -32.54
CA PHE A 370 2.49 3.69 -32.09
C PHE A 370 3.39 2.53 -31.65
N SER A 371 4.64 2.51 -32.15
CA SER A 371 5.59 1.47 -31.79
C SER A 371 6.03 1.60 -30.32
N GLU A 372 6.50 0.50 -29.73
CA GLU A 372 7.06 0.51 -28.37
C GLU A 372 8.20 1.52 -28.21
N GLN A 373 9.06 1.66 -29.23
CA GLN A 373 10.13 2.65 -29.25
C GLN A 373 9.60 4.09 -29.22
N THR A 374 8.49 4.34 -29.93
CA THR A 374 7.83 5.66 -29.93
C THR A 374 7.22 5.94 -28.56
N MET A 375 6.55 4.94 -27.97
CA MET A 375 5.98 5.07 -26.62
C MET A 375 7.07 5.29 -25.56
N ALA A 376 8.16 4.54 -25.60
CA ALA A 376 9.28 4.68 -24.68
C ALA A 376 9.97 6.05 -24.79
N LYS A 377 10.07 6.60 -26.00
CA LYS A 377 10.69 7.90 -26.24
C LYS A 377 9.84 9.09 -25.75
N TYR A 378 8.52 9.00 -25.87
CA TYR A 378 7.65 10.18 -25.71
C TYR A 378 6.66 10.11 -24.55
N LEU A 379 6.39 8.94 -23.97
CA LEU A 379 5.56 8.84 -22.77
C LEU A 379 6.42 9.00 -21.51
N PRO A 380 5.87 9.56 -20.42
CA PRO A 380 6.52 9.51 -19.13
C PRO A 380 6.90 8.07 -18.75
N SER A 381 8.03 7.91 -18.06
CA SER A 381 8.43 6.64 -17.44
C SER A 381 7.49 6.20 -16.33
N GLU A 382 6.41 6.93 -16.05
CA GLU A 382 5.25 6.56 -15.24
C GLU A 382 3.95 6.30 -16.01
N LEU A 383 3.93 6.44 -17.34
CA LEU A 383 2.82 6.00 -18.20
C LEU A 383 3.18 4.79 -19.10
N PHE A 384 4.45 4.72 -19.53
CA PHE A 384 4.99 3.63 -20.35
C PHE A 384 4.90 2.21 -19.71
N ASP A 385 5.53 1.93 -18.57
CA ASP A 385 5.47 0.63 -17.88
C ASP A 385 4.05 0.15 -17.50
N THR A 386 3.09 1.05 -17.29
CA THR A 386 1.67 0.73 -17.03
C THR A 386 1.08 0.18 -18.31
N HIS A 387 1.33 0.86 -19.43
CA HIS A 387 0.96 0.36 -20.75
C HIS A 387 1.60 -1.01 -21.04
N MET A 388 2.93 -1.12 -20.85
CA MET A 388 3.64 -2.38 -21.03
C MET A 388 3.18 -3.49 -20.06
N GLY A 389 2.79 -3.12 -18.84
CA GLY A 389 2.23 -4.04 -17.85
C GLY A 389 0.88 -4.62 -18.29
N LEU A 390 -0.02 -3.76 -18.77
CA LEU A 390 -1.31 -4.17 -19.34
C LEU A 390 -1.11 -5.04 -20.59
N GLN A 391 -0.19 -4.67 -21.48
CA GLN A 391 0.13 -5.44 -22.68
C GLN A 391 0.68 -6.84 -22.33
N ARG A 392 1.61 -6.94 -21.38
CA ARG A 392 2.14 -8.22 -20.88
C ARG A 392 1.06 -9.06 -20.22
N GLN A 393 0.17 -8.45 -19.44
CA GLN A 393 -0.96 -9.16 -18.81
C GLN A 393 -1.89 -9.76 -19.86
N GLN A 394 -2.16 -9.02 -20.94
CA GLN A 394 -2.96 -9.51 -22.06
C GLN A 394 -2.28 -10.66 -22.79
N ILE A 395 -0.98 -10.54 -23.13
CA ILE A 395 -0.22 -11.62 -23.77
C ILE A 395 -0.30 -12.90 -22.94
N ARG A 396 -0.08 -12.81 -21.62
CA ARG A 396 -0.21 -13.98 -20.72
C ARG A 396 -1.62 -14.55 -20.69
N ALA A 397 -2.65 -13.69 -20.70
CA ALA A 397 -4.04 -14.15 -20.71
C ALA A 397 -4.38 -14.89 -22.02
N GLU A 398 -3.87 -14.41 -23.16
CA GLU A 398 -4.03 -15.05 -24.47
C GLU A 398 -3.25 -16.37 -24.56
N GLU A 399 -2.00 -16.41 -24.09
CA GLU A 399 -1.19 -17.62 -23.99
C GLU A 399 -1.87 -18.67 -23.11
N HIS A 400 -2.38 -18.26 -21.95
CA HIS A 400 -3.12 -19.14 -21.05
C HIS A 400 -4.44 -19.63 -21.67
N ALA A 401 -5.15 -18.78 -22.42
CA ALA A 401 -6.34 -19.19 -23.16
C ALA A 401 -6.01 -20.22 -24.26
N LYS A 402 -4.93 -20.02 -25.01
CA LYS A 402 -4.42 -20.96 -26.02
C LYS A 402 -3.99 -22.29 -25.40
N ALA A 403 -3.25 -22.25 -24.29
CA ALA A 403 -2.84 -23.44 -23.54
C ALA A 403 -4.05 -24.24 -23.05
N ASN A 404 -5.04 -23.56 -22.47
CA ASN A 404 -6.29 -24.23 -22.07
C ASN A 404 -7.05 -24.80 -23.27
N GLN A 405 -7.11 -24.08 -24.39
CA GLN A 405 -7.74 -24.60 -25.60
C GLN A 405 -7.03 -25.88 -26.08
N MET A 406 -5.70 -25.92 -26.04
CA MET A 406 -4.92 -27.10 -26.39
C MET A 406 -5.16 -28.27 -25.41
N LEU A 407 -5.18 -28.01 -24.10
CA LEU A 407 -5.50 -29.03 -23.09
C LEU A 407 -6.90 -29.62 -23.29
N ASN A 408 -7.89 -28.78 -23.62
CA ASN A 408 -9.25 -29.25 -23.88
C ASN A 408 -9.34 -30.08 -25.17
N LYS A 409 -8.57 -29.72 -26.21
CA LYS A 409 -8.46 -30.54 -27.43
C LYS A 409 -7.87 -31.92 -27.12
N LEU A 410 -6.77 -31.95 -26.37
CA LEU A 410 -6.12 -33.21 -25.96
C LEU A 410 -7.05 -34.07 -25.09
N ALA A 411 -7.77 -33.46 -24.14
CA ALA A 411 -8.75 -34.18 -23.32
C ALA A 411 -9.86 -34.80 -24.17
N ALA A 412 -10.40 -34.04 -25.14
CA ALA A 412 -11.43 -34.52 -26.05
C ALA A 412 -10.92 -35.60 -27.02
N GLU A 413 -9.67 -35.53 -27.46
CA GLU A 413 -9.04 -36.57 -28.28
C GLU A 413 -8.81 -37.86 -27.49
N TRP A 414 -8.35 -37.75 -26.24
CA TRP A 414 -8.15 -38.90 -25.36
C TRP A 414 -9.47 -39.60 -25.06
N GLU A 415 -10.53 -38.86 -24.72
CA GLU A 415 -11.86 -39.41 -24.45
C GLU A 415 -12.39 -40.23 -25.64
N ARG A 416 -12.07 -39.84 -26.87
CA ARG A 416 -12.40 -40.63 -28.07
C ARG A 416 -11.56 -41.90 -28.22
N GLN A 417 -10.28 -41.86 -27.88
CA GLN A 417 -9.35 -42.99 -28.08
C GLN A 417 -9.53 -44.10 -27.05
N VAL A 418 -9.94 -43.76 -25.82
CA VAL A 418 -10.13 -44.76 -24.75
C VAL A 418 -11.50 -44.60 -24.10
N PRO A 419 -12.60 -44.99 -24.79
CA PRO A 419 -13.94 -44.93 -24.22
C PRO A 419 -14.03 -45.85 -22.99
N GLY A 420 -14.40 -45.28 -21.85
CA GLY A 420 -14.52 -45.99 -20.57
C GLY A 420 -13.35 -45.78 -19.60
N LEU A 421 -12.31 -45.04 -20.00
CA LEU A 421 -11.34 -44.52 -19.03
C LEU A 421 -12.09 -43.48 -18.16
N SER A 422 -12.23 -43.76 -16.85
CA SER A 422 -12.97 -42.86 -15.98
C SER A 422 -12.34 -41.46 -16.00
N GLN A 423 -13.17 -40.42 -15.98
CA GLN A 423 -12.72 -39.02 -15.82
C GLN A 423 -11.75 -38.86 -14.62
N GLU A 424 -11.83 -39.79 -13.66
CA GLU A 424 -10.93 -39.91 -12.52
C GLU A 424 -9.51 -40.33 -12.93
N LEU A 425 -9.32 -41.23 -13.90
CA LEU A 425 -7.98 -41.63 -14.33
C LEU A 425 -7.24 -40.47 -15.04
N LEU A 426 -7.95 -39.71 -15.88
CA LEU A 426 -7.40 -38.50 -16.49
C LEU A 426 -7.08 -37.44 -15.42
N ALA A 427 -7.99 -37.21 -14.48
CA ALA A 427 -7.74 -36.31 -13.35
C ALA A 427 -6.52 -36.75 -12.52
N ASN A 428 -6.33 -38.06 -12.33
CA ASN A 428 -5.19 -38.62 -11.62
C ASN A 428 -3.89 -38.44 -12.39
N GLN A 429 -3.88 -38.63 -13.71
CA GLN A 429 -2.71 -38.38 -14.55
C GLN A 429 -2.32 -36.90 -14.58
N LEU A 430 -3.31 -36.00 -14.69
CA LEU A 430 -3.05 -34.55 -14.64
C LEU A 430 -2.54 -34.10 -13.26
N LYS A 431 -3.08 -34.66 -12.16
CA LYS A 431 -2.53 -34.46 -10.81
C LYS A 431 -1.09 -34.94 -10.69
N ALA A 432 -0.78 -36.10 -11.26
CA ALA A 432 0.58 -36.64 -11.25
C ALA A 432 1.55 -35.78 -12.07
N ALA A 433 1.09 -35.22 -13.19
CA ALA A 433 1.89 -34.34 -14.04
C ALA A 433 2.13 -32.94 -13.44
N LEU A 434 1.26 -32.46 -12.55
CA LEU A 434 1.34 -31.14 -11.91
C LEU A 434 1.35 -31.25 -10.37
N PRO A 435 2.41 -31.84 -9.78
CA PRO A 435 2.52 -31.97 -8.34
C PRO A 435 2.61 -30.58 -7.69
N GLY A 436 1.75 -30.33 -6.70
CA GLY A 436 1.68 -29.02 -6.03
C GLY A 436 0.75 -28.00 -6.68
N ALA A 437 -0.03 -28.39 -7.70
CA ALA A 437 -1.10 -27.52 -8.22
C ALA A 437 -2.23 -27.32 -7.19
N HIS A 438 -2.70 -26.08 -7.09
CA HIS A 438 -3.84 -25.67 -6.29
C HIS A 438 -5.02 -25.26 -7.17
N GLN A 439 -6.19 -25.05 -6.57
CA GLN A 439 -7.35 -24.46 -7.22
C GLN A 439 -7.98 -23.40 -6.33
N CYS A 440 -8.71 -22.46 -6.94
CA CYS A 440 -9.43 -21.44 -6.20
C CYS A 440 -10.53 -22.06 -5.32
N GLY A 441 -10.51 -21.76 -4.02
CA GLY A 441 -11.53 -22.23 -3.08
C GLY A 441 -12.93 -21.67 -3.35
N ARG A 442 -13.05 -20.55 -4.08
CA ARG A 442 -14.33 -19.90 -4.38
C ARG A 442 -14.99 -20.42 -5.67
N CYS A 443 -14.26 -20.46 -6.78
CA CYS A 443 -14.82 -20.81 -8.10
C CYS A 443 -14.30 -22.13 -8.68
N GLY A 444 -13.37 -22.81 -8.00
CA GLY A 444 -12.77 -24.07 -8.47
C GLY A 444 -11.83 -23.91 -9.66
N PHE A 445 -11.46 -22.68 -10.03
CA PHE A 445 -10.50 -22.44 -11.12
C PHE A 445 -9.12 -23.00 -10.78
N GLY A 446 -8.58 -23.84 -11.64
CA GLY A 446 -7.26 -24.49 -11.52
C GLY A 446 -6.94 -25.31 -12.77
N PRO A 447 -5.69 -25.78 -12.93
CA PRO A 447 -4.60 -25.73 -11.95
C PRO A 447 -3.96 -24.35 -11.81
N VAL A 448 -3.62 -23.96 -10.57
CA VAL A 448 -2.82 -22.76 -10.24
C VAL A 448 -1.52 -23.24 -9.57
N LEU A 449 -0.38 -22.88 -10.16
CA LEU A 449 0.93 -23.18 -9.60
C LEU A 449 1.42 -21.96 -8.82
N HIS A 450 1.45 -22.06 -7.49
CA HIS A 450 2.10 -21.08 -6.63
C HIS A 450 3.54 -21.55 -6.39
N ASP A 451 4.48 -21.04 -7.18
CA ASP A 451 5.88 -21.44 -7.06
C ASP A 451 6.53 -20.74 -5.84
N ARG A 452 7.02 -21.53 -4.87
CA ARG A 452 7.99 -21.15 -3.82
C ARG A 452 7.55 -20.21 -2.68
N CYS A 453 6.26 -19.95 -2.46
CA CYS A 453 5.80 -19.12 -1.34
C CYS A 453 4.58 -19.71 -0.62
N ASP A 454 4.76 -20.16 0.63
CA ASP A 454 3.64 -20.59 1.49
C ASP A 454 2.79 -19.40 1.97
N ASN A 455 3.44 -18.25 2.18
CA ASN A 455 2.79 -16.98 2.49
C ASN A 455 2.57 -16.17 1.20
N LEU A 456 1.40 -16.34 0.60
CA LEU A 456 1.00 -15.61 -0.59
C LEU A 456 0.80 -14.11 -0.33
N SER A 457 0.67 -13.68 0.93
CA SER A 457 0.58 -12.26 1.31
C SER A 457 1.88 -11.51 1.09
N THR A 458 3.03 -12.19 1.18
CA THR A 458 4.36 -11.55 1.13
C THR A 458 4.57 -10.75 -0.14
N HIS A 459 4.13 -11.30 -1.28
CA HIS A 459 4.25 -10.67 -2.60
C HIS A 459 2.90 -10.23 -3.17
N HIS A 460 1.78 -10.49 -2.49
CA HIS A 460 0.49 -10.04 -2.98
C HIS A 460 0.40 -8.52 -2.84
N ASN A 461 0.07 -7.86 -3.94
CA ASN A 461 0.06 -6.41 -4.09
C ASN A 461 1.44 -5.73 -4.07
N GLU A 462 2.51 -6.50 -4.06
CA GLU A 462 3.85 -5.93 -4.24
C GLU A 462 3.97 -5.31 -5.63
N SER A 463 4.44 -4.07 -5.65
CA SER A 463 4.74 -3.35 -6.88
C SER A 463 6.20 -3.62 -7.27
N SER A 464 6.40 -4.41 -8.32
CA SER A 464 7.70 -4.53 -8.98
C SER A 464 7.68 -3.64 -10.22
N GLY A 465 8.24 -2.44 -10.07
CA GLY A 465 7.99 -1.34 -11.01
C GLY A 465 6.51 -0.96 -10.99
N ARG A 466 5.84 -0.98 -12.15
CA ARG A 466 4.40 -0.68 -12.26
C ARG A 466 3.50 -1.90 -12.42
N THR A 467 4.07 -3.10 -12.36
CA THR A 467 3.28 -4.33 -12.31
C THR A 467 3.01 -4.66 -10.84
N ARG A 468 1.73 -4.81 -10.49
CA ARG A 468 1.30 -5.27 -9.16
C ARG A 468 1.15 -6.79 -9.21
N ILE A 469 1.93 -7.50 -8.40
CA ILE A 469 1.82 -8.94 -8.30
C ILE A 469 0.48 -9.28 -7.64
N SER A 470 -0.40 -9.99 -8.37
CA SER A 470 -1.69 -10.43 -7.83
C SER A 470 -1.73 -11.94 -7.73
N ASN A 471 -1.54 -12.44 -6.51
CA ASN A 471 -1.80 -13.83 -6.14
C ASN A 471 -3.31 -14.16 -6.02
N ALA A 472 -4.21 -13.27 -6.47
CA ALA A 472 -5.65 -13.54 -6.48
C ALA A 472 -6.05 -14.44 -7.66
N CYS A 473 -7.18 -15.14 -7.52
CA CYS A 473 -7.72 -15.99 -8.57
C CYS A 473 -8.02 -15.14 -9.82
N PRO A 474 -7.47 -15.48 -11.00
CA PRO A 474 -7.66 -14.69 -12.22
C PRO A 474 -9.11 -14.77 -12.75
N SER A 475 -9.89 -15.75 -12.29
CA SER A 475 -11.29 -15.91 -12.70
C SER A 475 -12.27 -15.11 -11.83
N CYS A 476 -12.08 -15.06 -10.50
CA CYS A 476 -13.07 -14.47 -9.58
C CYS A 476 -12.50 -13.48 -8.56
N GLY A 477 -11.19 -13.20 -8.58
CA GLY A 477 -10.52 -12.30 -7.65
C GLY A 477 -10.37 -12.80 -6.22
N HIS A 478 -10.76 -14.05 -5.90
CA HIS A 478 -10.56 -14.61 -4.57
C HIS A 478 -9.07 -14.68 -4.20
N PHE A 479 -8.72 -14.21 -3.01
CA PHE A 479 -7.37 -14.24 -2.48
C PHE A 479 -7.39 -14.83 -1.06
N SER A 480 -6.44 -15.73 -0.79
CA SER A 480 -6.09 -16.20 0.55
C SER A 480 -4.62 -15.89 0.76
N GLY A 481 -4.30 -15.29 1.92
CA GLY A 481 -2.94 -14.88 2.28
C GLY A 481 -1.98 -16.03 2.53
N ASN A 482 -2.49 -17.25 2.70
CA ASN A 482 -1.71 -18.46 2.88
C ASN A 482 -2.14 -19.52 1.85
N ILE A 483 -1.16 -20.28 1.33
CA ILE A 483 -1.38 -21.34 0.36
C ILE A 483 -2.33 -22.44 0.88
N SER A 484 -2.38 -22.64 2.20
CA SER A 484 -3.33 -23.56 2.84
C SER A 484 -4.80 -23.19 2.62
N GLY A 485 -5.11 -21.91 2.35
CA GLY A 485 -6.45 -21.47 1.97
C GLY A 485 -6.79 -21.72 0.50
N TRP A 486 -5.84 -22.23 -0.28
CA TRP A 486 -6.06 -22.70 -1.65
C TRP A 486 -6.12 -24.24 -1.64
N PRO A 487 -7.29 -24.85 -1.85
CA PRO A 487 -7.39 -26.31 -1.89
C PRO A 487 -6.50 -26.89 -2.99
N ARG A 488 -5.93 -28.09 -2.74
CA ARG A 488 -5.19 -28.83 -3.77
C ARG A 488 -6.10 -29.08 -4.98
N TRP A 489 -5.52 -28.99 -6.18
CA TRP A 489 -6.28 -29.15 -7.41
C TRP A 489 -6.89 -30.54 -7.52
N ASP A 490 -8.18 -30.59 -7.83
CA ASP A 490 -8.98 -31.81 -7.92
C ASP A 490 -8.76 -32.59 -9.22
N GLY A 491 -7.89 -32.08 -10.11
CA GLY A 491 -7.53 -32.68 -11.40
C GLY A 491 -8.55 -32.42 -12.50
N ARG A 492 -9.60 -31.63 -12.23
CA ARG A 492 -10.62 -31.25 -13.21
C ARG A 492 -10.33 -29.84 -13.73
N VAL A 493 -10.27 -29.68 -15.04
CA VAL A 493 -10.14 -28.37 -15.69
C VAL A 493 -11.54 -27.75 -15.81
N ARG A 494 -11.82 -26.69 -15.06
CA ARG A 494 -13.11 -25.97 -15.12
C ARG A 494 -12.99 -24.79 -16.08
N HIS A 495 -13.85 -24.72 -17.09
CA HIS A 495 -13.88 -23.58 -18.01
C HIS A 495 -14.36 -22.30 -17.32
N LEU A 496 -13.84 -21.14 -17.75
CA LEU A 496 -14.23 -19.81 -17.26
C LEU A 496 -15.74 -19.54 -17.31
N ALA A 497 -16.47 -20.18 -18.23
CA ALA A 497 -17.92 -20.08 -18.34
C ALA A 497 -18.70 -20.87 -17.28
N GLN A 498 -18.12 -21.95 -16.73
CA GLN A 498 -18.76 -22.81 -15.71
C GLN A 498 -18.42 -22.37 -14.27
N ALA A 499 -17.32 -21.64 -14.08
CA ALA A 499 -16.86 -21.16 -12.77
C ALA A 499 -17.77 -20.08 -12.14
N ARG A 500 -18.72 -19.51 -12.89
CA ARG A 500 -19.70 -18.53 -12.38
C ARG A 500 -20.95 -19.15 -11.76
N SER A 501 -21.19 -20.47 -11.90
CA SER A 501 -22.51 -21.06 -11.65
C SER A 501 -22.64 -21.91 -10.38
N THR A 502 -21.64 -21.95 -9.50
CA THR A 502 -21.77 -22.63 -8.19
C THR A 502 -22.13 -21.62 -7.11
N GLU A 503 -23.43 -21.33 -6.99
CA GLU A 503 -24.01 -20.78 -5.76
C GLU A 503 -24.20 -21.91 -4.73
N VAL A 504 -23.89 -21.60 -3.47
CA VAL A 504 -23.80 -22.51 -2.33
C VAL A 504 -25.21 -22.85 -1.79
N PRO A 505 -25.60 -24.13 -1.56
CA PRO A 505 -26.76 -24.42 -0.74
C PRO A 505 -26.40 -24.40 0.74
N ALA A 506 -27.29 -23.75 1.51
CA ALA A 506 -27.21 -23.55 2.94
C ALA A 506 -27.20 -24.85 3.77
N SER A 507 -26.49 -24.76 4.88
CA SER A 507 -26.33 -25.77 5.93
C SER A 507 -27.66 -26.17 6.57
N THR A 508 -27.95 -27.48 6.59
CA THR A 508 -28.88 -28.09 7.54
C THR A 508 -28.30 -29.39 8.10
N ASN A 509 -28.16 -29.40 9.43
CA ASN A 509 -27.86 -30.57 10.26
C ASN A 509 -28.97 -31.63 10.15
N THR A 510 -28.60 -32.87 9.82
CA THR A 510 -29.38 -34.05 10.24
C THR A 510 -28.46 -35.26 10.44
N LYS A 511 -28.53 -35.83 11.64
CA LYS A 511 -27.97 -37.13 12.02
C LYS A 511 -28.61 -38.23 11.17
N THR A 512 -27.80 -39.14 10.63
CA THR A 512 -28.30 -40.47 10.24
C THR A 512 -27.22 -41.53 10.48
N ALA A 513 -27.51 -42.42 11.42
CA ALA A 513 -26.78 -43.66 11.66
C ALA A 513 -27.18 -44.69 10.60
N ALA A 514 -26.49 -44.70 9.46
CA ALA A 514 -26.56 -45.75 8.44
C ALA A 514 -25.35 -45.66 7.51
N SER A 515 -24.18 -46.20 7.89
CA SER A 515 -23.01 -46.19 6.98
C SER A 515 -21.92 -47.24 7.26
N SER A 516 -22.09 -48.20 8.18
CA SER A 516 -21.02 -49.18 8.44
C SER A 516 -20.89 -50.25 7.35
N SER A 517 -21.97 -50.56 6.61
CA SER A 517 -21.94 -51.54 5.51
C SER A 517 -21.33 -50.98 4.22
N ASP A 518 -21.61 -49.71 3.89
CA ASP A 518 -21.05 -49.06 2.70
C ASP A 518 -19.57 -48.72 2.86
N SER A 519 -19.13 -48.38 4.07
CA SER A 519 -17.71 -48.15 4.34
C SER A 519 -16.89 -49.43 4.14
N ARG A 520 -17.42 -50.59 4.55
CA ARG A 520 -16.76 -51.89 4.33
C ARG A 520 -16.73 -52.28 2.86
N ARG A 521 -17.81 -52.07 2.10
CA ARG A 521 -17.81 -52.32 0.64
C ARG A 521 -16.80 -51.45 -0.09
N ARG A 522 -16.63 -50.20 0.34
CA ARG A 522 -15.67 -49.26 -0.24
C ARG A 522 -14.22 -49.66 0.07
N GLU A 523 -13.93 -50.08 1.30
CA GLU A 523 -12.60 -50.60 1.67
C GLU A 523 -12.25 -51.90 0.92
N GLU A 524 -13.22 -52.80 0.76
CA GLU A 524 -13.05 -54.04 0.00
C GLU A 524 -12.73 -53.76 -1.47
N GLN A 525 -13.41 -52.77 -2.07
CA GLN A 525 -13.17 -52.36 -3.45
C GLN A 525 -11.76 -51.77 -3.64
N ILE A 526 -11.34 -50.85 -2.74
CA ILE A 526 -10.00 -50.26 -2.77
C ILE A 526 -8.92 -51.34 -2.67
N ARG A 527 -9.13 -52.36 -1.84
CA ARG A 527 -8.21 -53.49 -1.69
C ARG A 527 -8.07 -54.30 -2.98
N ARG A 528 -9.19 -54.57 -3.68
CA ARG A 528 -9.17 -55.29 -4.97
C ARG A 528 -8.45 -54.50 -6.05
N ASP A 529 -8.70 -53.20 -6.12
CA ASP A 529 -8.08 -52.34 -7.12
C ASP A 529 -6.56 -52.22 -6.89
N TYR A 530 -6.12 -52.18 -5.63
CA TYR A 530 -4.71 -52.23 -5.26
C TYR A 530 -4.05 -53.57 -5.64
N GLU A 531 -4.69 -54.71 -5.37
CA GLU A 531 -4.18 -56.01 -5.78
C GLU A 531 -4.09 -56.17 -7.30
N LEU A 532 -5.05 -55.61 -8.04
CA LEU A 532 -5.01 -55.59 -9.51
C LEU A 532 -3.83 -54.76 -10.02
N ALA A 533 -3.60 -53.57 -9.45
CA ALA A 533 -2.47 -52.71 -9.80
C ALA A 533 -1.12 -53.41 -9.54
N VAL A 534 -0.97 -54.10 -8.41
CA VAL A 534 0.25 -54.87 -8.07
C VAL A 534 0.45 -56.07 -9.00
N ARG A 535 -0.63 -56.70 -9.48
CA ARG A 535 -0.51 -57.77 -10.49
C ARG A 535 -0.06 -57.24 -11.84
N LEU A 536 -0.66 -56.14 -12.28
CA LEU A 536 -0.31 -55.51 -13.57
C LEU A 536 1.14 -55.00 -13.56
N SER A 537 1.64 -54.51 -12.43
CA SER A 537 3.03 -54.04 -12.30
C SER A 537 4.08 -55.16 -12.25
N ARG A 538 3.68 -56.44 -12.18
CA ARG A 538 4.59 -57.59 -12.24
C ARG A 538 4.63 -58.27 -13.61
N VAL A 539 3.71 -57.90 -14.49
CA VAL A 539 3.60 -58.44 -15.86
C VAL A 539 4.17 -57.47 -16.90
N ALA A 540 4.24 -56.18 -16.56
CA ALA A 540 5.09 -55.20 -17.23
C ALA A 540 6.52 -55.27 -16.68
#